data_AF-J3NFL9-F1
#
_entry.id   AF-J3NFL9-F1
#
_cell.length_a   1.000
_cell.length_b   1.000
_cell.length_c   1.000
_cell.angle_alpha   90.00
_cell.angle_beta   90.00
_cell.angle_gamma   90.00
#
_symmetry.space_group_name_H-M   'P 1'
#
loop_
_entity.id
_entity.type
_entity.pdbx_description
1 polymer ?
#
loop_
_entity_poly.entity_id
_entity_poly.type
_entity_poly.pdbx_seq_one_letter_code
_entity_poly.pdbx_strand_id
1 'polypeptide(L)'
;MFEMARDYCGINTNYEVVGGYISPVSDAYKKAGLAPSYHRINMIKLSLQSSSWIMVDEFETSVRNPATGEPEYTPTAQVLAKLDHEINTVRGGIQSVEDPSIRRRARICLLAGGDLILTMSTPGLWAPVDLEVILGHNFGAFIVERSGTDTEEALATLQEYRENIWVIPQVIQNDISSTKIRLFLKKNLSIRYLIPDAVVRYIEENDLFNGEVSSKNEDSAPAASSSVAGPSSAPAQSTTADP
;
A
#
# COMPACT_ATOMS: atom_id res chain seq x y z
N MET A 1 -1.85 -10.97 -5.63
CA MET A 1 -0.94 -9.87 -6.00
C MET A 1 0.51 -10.27 -5.80
N PHE A 2 0.95 -10.57 -4.58
CA PHE A 2 2.35 -10.97 -4.32
C PHE A 2 2.84 -12.12 -5.19
N GLU A 3 2.11 -13.25 -5.22
CA GLU A 3 2.50 -14.40 -6.06
C GLU A 3 2.56 -14.03 -7.55
N MET A 4 1.55 -13.33 -8.09
CA MET A 4 1.57 -12.86 -9.48
C MET A 4 2.77 -11.96 -9.80
N ALA A 5 3.12 -11.05 -8.88
CA ALA A 5 4.26 -10.16 -9.05
C ALA A 5 5.58 -10.91 -8.99
N ARG A 6 5.68 -11.91 -8.10
CA ARG A 6 6.85 -12.79 -8.01
C ARG A 6 7.05 -13.60 -9.28
N ASP A 7 6.00 -14.22 -9.80
CA ASP A 7 6.04 -14.99 -11.04
C ASP A 7 6.41 -14.09 -12.22
N TYR A 8 5.72 -12.96 -12.38
CA TYR A 8 6.01 -11.99 -13.44
C TYR A 8 7.47 -11.51 -13.38
N CYS A 9 7.95 -11.15 -12.18
CA CYS A 9 9.31 -10.69 -11.98
C CYS A 9 10.33 -11.73 -12.47
N GLY A 10 10.17 -13.00 -12.10
CA GLY A 10 11.08 -14.08 -12.50
C GLY A 10 11.01 -14.45 -13.99
N ILE A 11 9.88 -14.21 -14.66
CA ILE A 11 9.70 -14.56 -16.08
C ILE A 11 10.05 -13.40 -17.01
N ASN A 12 9.75 -12.16 -16.62
CA ASN A 12 9.77 -10.99 -17.50
C ASN A 12 10.83 -9.95 -17.14
N THR A 13 11.60 -10.16 -16.08
CA THR A 13 12.68 -9.25 -15.68
C THR A 13 13.96 -10.00 -15.40
N ASN A 14 15.05 -9.25 -15.16
CA ASN A 14 16.33 -9.80 -14.71
C ASN A 14 16.47 -9.77 -13.18
N TYR A 15 15.36 -9.63 -12.45
CA TYR A 15 15.34 -9.57 -11.00
C TYR A 15 14.84 -10.89 -10.40
N GLU A 16 15.24 -11.12 -9.16
CA GLU A 16 14.72 -12.18 -8.30
C GLU A 16 14.01 -11.53 -7.11
N VAL A 17 12.81 -12.03 -6.78
CA VAL A 17 12.09 -11.58 -5.58
C VAL A 17 12.61 -12.31 -4.35
N VAL A 18 13.23 -11.56 -3.46
CA VAL A 18 13.86 -12.10 -2.23
C VAL A 18 13.04 -11.82 -0.96
N GLY A 19 11.95 -11.06 -1.06
CA GLY A 19 11.06 -10.76 0.06
C GLY A 19 9.88 -9.88 -0.36
N GLY A 20 8.81 -9.91 0.44
CA GLY A 20 7.65 -9.06 0.30
C GLY A 20 7.24 -8.47 1.64
N TYR A 21 6.79 -7.21 1.65
CA TYR A 21 6.33 -6.52 2.86
C TYR A 21 4.92 -5.97 2.66
N ILE A 22 4.03 -6.25 3.60
CA ILE A 22 2.75 -5.56 3.73
C ILE A 22 2.92 -4.47 4.80
N SER A 23 2.87 -3.20 4.38
CA SER A 23 2.81 -2.04 5.28
C SER A 23 1.36 -1.60 5.44
N PRO A 24 0.70 -1.83 6.59
CA PRO A 24 -0.65 -1.35 6.82
C PRO A 24 -0.62 0.17 7.03
N VAL A 25 -1.58 0.88 6.44
CA VAL A 25 -1.65 2.35 6.56
C VAL A 25 -1.79 2.82 8.01
N SER A 26 -1.30 4.01 8.37
CA SER A 26 -1.52 4.61 9.70
C SER A 26 -3.02 4.87 9.98
N ASP A 27 -3.43 4.84 11.26
CA ASP A 27 -4.78 5.23 11.69
C ASP A 27 -5.06 6.73 11.45
N ALA A 28 -4.00 7.53 11.31
CA ALA A 28 -4.06 8.94 10.91
C ALA A 28 -4.68 9.16 9.53
N TYR A 29 -4.73 8.12 8.68
CA TYR A 29 -5.34 8.19 7.35
C TYR A 29 -6.84 8.47 7.40
N LYS A 30 -7.52 8.19 8.53
CA LYS A 30 -8.92 8.57 8.81
C LYS A 30 -9.93 8.18 7.71
N LYS A 31 -9.64 7.13 6.93
CA LYS A 31 -10.56 6.62 5.92
C LYS A 31 -11.81 6.02 6.56
N ALA A 32 -12.98 6.33 6.00
CA ALA A 32 -14.24 5.80 6.49
C ALA A 32 -14.24 4.25 6.50
N GLY A 33 -14.58 3.67 7.66
CA GLY A 33 -14.58 2.23 7.87
C GLY A 33 -13.20 1.57 8.00
N LEU A 34 -12.14 2.36 8.22
CA LEU A 34 -10.81 1.83 8.55
C LEU A 34 -10.82 1.31 9.99
N ALA A 35 -10.61 0.01 10.16
CA ALA A 35 -10.42 -0.58 11.48
C ALA A 35 -9.09 -0.13 12.09
N PRO A 36 -8.97 -0.07 13.43
CA PRO A 36 -7.71 0.24 14.11
C PRO A 36 -6.54 -0.61 13.60
N SER A 37 -5.36 0.00 13.51
CA SER A 37 -4.14 -0.59 12.96
C SER A 37 -3.79 -1.94 13.58
N TYR A 38 -3.93 -2.09 14.90
CA TYR A 38 -3.63 -3.35 15.58
C TYR A 38 -4.51 -4.51 15.10
N HIS A 39 -5.80 -4.30 14.81
CA HIS A 39 -6.64 -5.34 14.22
C HIS A 39 -6.18 -5.68 12.80
N ARG A 40 -5.82 -4.67 12.00
CA ARG A 40 -5.33 -4.89 10.62
C ARG A 40 -4.02 -5.67 10.62
N ILE A 41 -3.08 -5.32 11.48
CA ILE A 41 -1.81 -6.03 11.66
C ILE A 41 -2.06 -7.50 12.03
N ASN A 42 -2.93 -7.76 13.01
CA ASN A 42 -3.24 -9.13 13.43
C ASN A 42 -3.89 -9.93 12.30
N MET A 43 -4.87 -9.35 11.59
CA MET A 43 -5.46 -10.00 10.42
C MET A 43 -4.43 -10.30 9.33
N ILE A 44 -3.49 -9.38 9.07
CA ILE A 44 -2.44 -9.62 8.09
C ILE A 44 -1.51 -10.74 8.57
N LYS A 45 -1.04 -10.73 9.82
CA LYS A 45 -0.21 -11.81 10.39
C LYS A 45 -0.90 -13.17 10.29
N LEU A 46 -2.19 -13.24 10.57
CA LEU A 46 -2.99 -14.46 10.41
C LEU A 46 -3.10 -14.89 8.94
N SER A 47 -3.23 -13.94 8.02
CA SER A 47 -3.27 -14.25 6.57
C SER A 47 -1.94 -14.75 6.01
N LEU A 48 -0.83 -14.47 6.69
CA LEU A 48 0.53 -14.79 6.26
C LEU A 48 1.12 -16.04 6.95
N GLN A 49 0.36 -16.77 7.77
CA GLN A 49 0.87 -17.92 8.53
C GLN A 49 1.50 -19.02 7.66
N SER A 50 1.03 -19.18 6.42
CA SER A 50 1.56 -20.14 5.46
C SER A 50 2.59 -19.54 4.49
N SER A 51 2.88 -18.24 4.58
CA SER A 51 3.87 -17.59 3.71
C SER A 51 5.27 -17.74 4.27
N SER A 52 6.24 -18.07 3.41
CA SER A 52 7.66 -18.17 3.75
C SER A 52 8.46 -16.91 3.38
N TRP A 53 7.86 -15.96 2.67
CA TRP A 53 8.60 -14.86 2.03
C TRP A 53 7.91 -13.49 2.13
N ILE A 54 6.68 -13.43 2.64
CA ILE A 54 5.92 -12.19 2.83
C ILE A 54 5.83 -11.90 4.33
N MET A 55 6.16 -10.68 4.72
CA MET A 55 6.18 -10.21 6.11
C MET A 55 5.30 -8.97 6.28
N VAL A 56 5.01 -8.62 7.54
CA VAL A 56 4.37 -7.35 7.91
C VAL A 56 5.46 -6.36 8.33
N ASP A 57 5.42 -5.15 7.79
CA ASP A 57 6.19 -4.01 8.32
C ASP A 57 5.23 -3.08 9.06
N GLU A 58 5.42 -2.92 10.37
CA GLU A 58 4.52 -2.12 11.22
C GLU A 58 4.96 -0.65 11.31
N PHE A 59 6.05 -0.27 10.65
CA PHE A 59 6.65 1.07 10.74
C PHE A 59 5.62 2.19 10.53
N GLU A 60 4.88 2.17 9.43
CA GLU A 60 3.89 3.21 9.10
C GLU A 60 2.82 3.35 10.20
N THR A 61 2.35 2.24 10.75
CA THR A 61 1.37 2.26 11.85
C THR A 61 1.97 2.68 13.20
N SER A 62 3.29 2.67 13.33
CA SER A 62 4.01 3.01 14.56
C SER A 62 4.39 4.49 14.67
N VAL A 63 4.35 5.23 13.55
CA VAL A 63 4.70 6.66 13.54
C VAL A 63 3.71 7.45 14.39
N ARG A 64 4.25 8.29 15.28
CA ARG A 64 3.49 9.15 16.19
C ARG A 64 4.00 10.57 16.08
N ASN A 65 3.07 11.52 16.15
CA ASN A 65 3.42 12.92 16.27
C ASN A 65 4.15 13.15 17.61
N PRO A 66 5.37 13.69 17.63
CA PRO A 66 6.14 13.84 18.86
C PRO A 66 5.53 14.78 19.90
N ALA A 67 4.69 15.74 19.47
CA ALA A 67 4.08 16.73 20.36
C ALA A 67 2.77 16.22 20.98
N THR A 68 1.95 15.48 20.22
CA THR A 68 0.63 15.02 20.68
C THR A 68 0.58 13.55 21.07
N GLY A 69 1.54 12.74 20.61
CA GLY A 69 1.53 11.28 20.78
C GLY A 69 0.48 10.56 19.92
N GLU A 70 -0.25 11.29 19.06
CA GLU A 70 -1.28 10.74 18.18
C GLU A 70 -0.65 10.05 16.95
N PRO A 71 -1.33 9.06 16.32
CA PRO A 71 -0.92 8.51 15.04
C PRO A 71 -0.67 9.61 14.00
N GLU A 72 0.42 9.48 13.25
CA GLU A 72 0.79 10.40 12.18
C GLU A 72 0.80 9.67 10.83
N TYR A 73 0.40 10.37 9.76
CA TYR A 73 0.39 9.80 8.42
C TYR A 73 1.79 9.86 7.82
N THR A 74 2.20 8.79 7.13
CA THR A 74 3.48 8.73 6.44
C THR A 74 3.23 8.55 4.93
N PRO A 75 3.72 9.48 4.08
CA PRO A 75 3.63 9.31 2.65
C PRO A 75 4.32 8.03 2.16
N THR A 76 3.75 7.38 1.15
CA THR A 76 4.28 6.13 0.56
C THR A 76 5.76 6.26 0.17
N ALA A 77 6.16 7.40 -0.39
CA ALA A 77 7.55 7.68 -0.74
C ALA A 77 8.51 7.56 0.46
N GLN A 78 8.09 8.03 1.64
CA GLN A 78 8.87 7.92 2.88
C GLN A 78 8.91 6.49 3.41
N VAL A 79 7.81 5.73 3.28
CA VAL A 79 7.79 4.30 3.63
C VAL A 79 8.78 3.52 2.77
N LEU A 80 8.81 3.75 1.46
CA LEU A 80 9.77 3.12 0.54
C LEU A 80 11.21 3.53 0.88
N ALA A 81 11.46 4.82 1.13
CA ALA A 81 12.78 5.32 1.52
C ALA A 81 13.29 4.69 2.82
N LYS A 82 12.42 4.51 3.82
CA LYS A 82 12.77 3.79 5.05
C LYS A 82 13.14 2.34 4.76
N LEU A 83 12.34 1.63 3.96
CA LEU A 83 12.63 0.22 3.61
C LEU A 83 13.97 0.10 2.88
N ASP A 84 14.25 1.02 1.95
CA ASP A 84 15.53 1.09 1.26
C ASP A 84 16.70 1.32 2.21
N HIS A 85 16.58 2.29 3.12
CA HIS A 85 17.60 2.56 4.11
C HIS A 85 17.90 1.34 4.98
N GLU A 86 16.86 0.70 5.53
CA GLU A 86 17.02 -0.48 6.39
C GLU A 86 17.67 -1.66 5.64
N ILE A 87 17.24 -1.93 4.41
CA ILE A 87 17.72 -3.08 3.65
C ILE A 87 19.10 -2.83 3.04
N ASN A 88 19.27 -1.68 2.38
CA ASN A 88 20.47 -1.41 1.57
C ASN A 88 21.57 -0.72 2.35
N THR A 89 21.24 0.09 3.37
CA THR A 89 22.22 0.84 4.16
C THR A 89 22.53 0.11 5.47
N VAL A 90 21.53 -0.13 6.31
CA VAL A 90 21.73 -0.76 7.64
C VAL A 90 22.16 -2.21 7.50
N ARG A 91 21.48 -2.97 6.62
CA ARG A 91 21.83 -4.38 6.35
C ARG A 91 22.85 -4.56 5.23
N GLY A 92 23.21 -3.51 4.50
CA GLY A 92 24.21 -3.58 3.42
C GLY A 92 23.76 -4.37 2.18
N GLY A 93 22.45 -4.56 1.98
CA GLY A 93 21.87 -5.29 0.85
C GLY A 93 21.66 -6.78 1.10
N ILE A 94 21.34 -7.49 0.02
CA ILE A 94 21.00 -8.91 -0.01
C ILE A 94 22.26 -9.73 -0.24
N GLN A 95 22.53 -10.67 0.65
CA GLN A 95 23.64 -11.59 0.52
C GLN A 95 23.41 -12.57 -0.64
N SER A 96 24.43 -12.75 -1.49
CA SER A 96 24.36 -13.71 -2.58
C SER A 96 24.35 -15.15 -2.05
N VAL A 97 23.55 -16.01 -2.68
CA VAL A 97 23.53 -17.46 -2.39
C VAL A 97 24.80 -18.14 -2.90
N GLU A 98 25.39 -17.62 -3.99
CA GLU A 98 26.59 -18.17 -4.63
C GLU A 98 27.87 -17.86 -3.84
N ASP A 99 27.93 -16.67 -3.24
CA ASP A 99 29.08 -16.20 -2.46
C ASP A 99 28.61 -15.32 -1.29
N PRO A 100 28.71 -15.80 -0.04
CA PRO A 100 28.33 -15.06 1.16
C PRO A 100 29.09 -13.73 1.37
N SER A 101 30.24 -13.53 0.72
CA SER A 101 31.00 -12.27 0.80
C SER A 101 30.41 -11.17 -0.09
N ILE A 102 29.60 -11.54 -1.09
CA ILE A 102 28.98 -10.60 -2.02
C ILE A 102 27.60 -10.20 -1.47
N ARG A 103 27.39 -8.88 -1.38
CA ARG A 103 26.06 -8.30 -1.16
C ARG A 103 25.64 -7.47 -2.35
N ARG A 104 24.38 -7.64 -2.77
CA ARG A 104 23.76 -6.90 -3.88
C ARG A 104 22.71 -5.95 -3.30
N ARG A 105 22.65 -4.73 -3.84
CA ARG A 105 21.61 -3.77 -3.48
C ARG A 105 20.24 -4.34 -3.89
N ALA A 106 19.28 -4.36 -2.97
CA ALA A 106 17.88 -4.67 -3.28
C ALA A 106 17.26 -3.50 -4.05
N ARG A 107 16.52 -3.79 -5.11
CA ARG A 107 15.60 -2.81 -5.71
C ARG A 107 14.26 -2.91 -4.97
N ILE A 108 13.88 -1.84 -4.29
CA ILE A 108 12.59 -1.78 -3.60
C ILE A 108 11.54 -1.31 -4.62
N CYS A 109 10.47 -2.08 -4.77
CA CYS A 109 9.37 -1.74 -5.66
C CYS A 109 8.04 -1.72 -4.90
N LEU A 110 7.18 -0.77 -5.25
CA LEU A 110 5.80 -0.72 -4.78
C LEU A 110 4.97 -1.78 -5.50
N LEU A 111 4.21 -2.58 -4.74
CA LEU A 111 3.23 -3.51 -5.32
C LEU A 111 1.82 -2.96 -5.10
N ALA A 112 1.08 -2.73 -6.18
CA ALA A 112 -0.26 -2.17 -6.11
C ALA A 112 -1.19 -2.77 -7.17
N GLY A 113 -2.50 -2.51 -7.02
CA GLY A 113 -3.46 -2.76 -8.09
C GLY A 113 -3.59 -1.55 -9.03
N GLY A 114 -4.20 -1.76 -10.19
CA GLY A 114 -4.47 -0.71 -11.18
C GLY A 114 -5.22 0.52 -10.63
N ASP A 115 -6.04 0.38 -9.59
CA ASP A 115 -6.68 1.53 -8.96
C ASP A 115 -5.67 2.58 -8.45
N LEU A 116 -4.48 2.14 -8.00
CA LEU A 116 -3.46 3.08 -7.50
C LEU A 116 -2.79 3.85 -8.63
N ILE A 117 -2.50 3.21 -9.77
CA ILE A 117 -1.84 3.89 -10.90
C ILE A 117 -2.75 4.98 -11.49
N LEU A 118 -4.07 4.76 -11.51
CA LEU A 118 -5.05 5.80 -11.85
C LEU A 118 -4.97 7.01 -10.92
N THR A 119 -4.77 6.79 -9.61
CA THR A 119 -4.61 7.94 -8.70
C THR A 119 -3.30 8.68 -8.95
N MET A 120 -2.23 7.97 -9.30
CA MET A 120 -0.92 8.56 -9.62
C MET A 120 -0.96 9.39 -10.91
N SER A 121 -1.76 8.98 -11.90
CA SER A 121 -1.95 9.75 -13.13
C SER A 121 -2.92 10.94 -12.96
N THR A 122 -3.66 11.01 -11.86
CA THR A 122 -4.62 12.11 -11.64
C THR A 122 -3.91 13.34 -11.06
N PRO A 123 -3.96 14.50 -11.74
CA PRO A 123 -3.29 15.71 -11.28
C PRO A 123 -3.74 16.15 -9.87
N GLY A 124 -2.76 16.51 -9.03
CA GLY A 124 -3.01 17.04 -7.68
C GLY A 124 -3.30 15.99 -6.60
N LEU A 125 -3.38 14.68 -6.94
CA LEU A 125 -3.52 13.62 -5.94
C LEU A 125 -2.18 13.18 -5.32
N TRP A 126 -1.08 13.40 -6.03
CA TRP A 126 0.27 13.08 -5.56
C TRP A 126 1.18 14.28 -5.70
N ALA A 127 2.06 14.48 -4.73
CA ALA A 127 3.12 15.46 -4.86
C ALA A 127 4.09 14.99 -5.96
N PRO A 128 4.51 15.86 -6.90
CA PRO A 128 5.44 15.45 -7.97
C PRO A 128 6.75 14.87 -7.44
N VAL A 129 7.25 15.39 -6.31
CA VAL A 129 8.43 14.86 -5.64
C VAL A 129 8.23 13.42 -5.14
N ASP A 130 7.03 13.07 -4.67
CA ASP A 130 6.73 11.72 -4.22
C ASP A 130 6.62 10.77 -5.42
N LEU A 131 6.05 11.22 -6.55
CA LEU A 131 6.03 10.44 -7.79
C LEU A 131 7.45 10.16 -8.31
N GLU A 132 8.31 11.17 -8.35
CA GLU A 132 9.71 11.01 -8.75
C GLU A 132 10.46 10.04 -7.82
N VAL A 133 10.20 10.10 -6.51
CA VAL A 133 10.78 9.12 -5.58
C VAL A 133 10.29 7.71 -5.91
N ILE A 134 8.96 7.50 -5.99
CA ILE A 134 8.34 6.18 -6.12
C ILE A 134 8.58 5.53 -7.50
N LEU A 135 8.51 6.32 -8.57
CA LEU A 135 8.50 5.85 -9.96
C LEU A 135 9.76 6.25 -10.74
N GLY A 136 10.60 7.13 -10.19
CA GLY A 136 11.88 7.50 -10.76
C GLY A 136 12.96 6.44 -10.56
N HIS A 137 14.21 6.88 -10.53
CA HIS A 137 15.39 5.99 -10.63
C HIS A 137 15.63 5.06 -9.43
N ASN A 138 15.16 5.43 -8.23
CA ASN A 138 15.48 4.72 -6.99
C ASN A 138 14.59 3.51 -6.71
N PHE A 139 13.34 3.57 -7.17
CA PHE A 139 12.31 2.58 -6.90
C PHE A 139 11.70 2.06 -8.21
N GLY A 140 10.40 1.81 -8.21
CA GLY A 140 9.63 1.23 -9.30
C GLY A 140 8.34 0.63 -8.76
N ALA A 141 7.45 0.24 -9.65
CA ALA A 141 6.15 -0.27 -9.28
C ALA A 141 5.76 -1.50 -10.09
N PHE A 142 5.27 -2.52 -9.41
CA PHE A 142 4.54 -3.64 -10.01
C PHE A 142 3.05 -3.37 -9.84
N ILE A 143 2.35 -3.20 -10.96
CA ILE A 143 0.93 -2.85 -11.00
C ILE A 143 0.14 -4.05 -11.52
N VAL A 144 -0.67 -4.66 -10.65
CA VAL A 144 -1.56 -5.75 -11.04
C VAL A 144 -2.82 -5.17 -11.66
N GLU A 145 -3.10 -5.53 -12.91
CA GLU A 145 -4.31 -5.11 -13.60
C GLU A 145 -5.57 -5.59 -12.86
N ARG A 146 -6.62 -4.79 -12.95
CA ARG A 146 -7.96 -5.11 -12.43
C ARG A 146 -9.01 -4.80 -13.49
N SER A 147 -10.09 -5.58 -13.49
CA SER A 147 -11.24 -5.34 -14.35
C SER A 147 -11.84 -3.95 -14.09
N GLY A 148 -11.99 -3.15 -15.14
CA GLY A 148 -12.60 -1.82 -15.07
C GLY A 148 -11.63 -0.67 -14.78
N THR A 149 -10.32 -0.94 -14.76
CA THR A 149 -9.27 0.09 -14.65
C THR A 149 -8.65 0.34 -16.03
N ASP A 150 -8.73 1.57 -16.56
CA ASP A 150 -8.01 1.94 -17.80
C ASP A 150 -6.54 2.21 -17.48
N THR A 151 -5.76 1.14 -17.47
CA THR A 151 -4.34 1.18 -17.12
C THR A 151 -3.53 1.86 -18.24
N GLU A 152 -3.98 1.79 -19.49
CA GLU A 152 -3.23 2.36 -20.63
C GLU A 152 -3.27 3.90 -20.63
N GLU A 153 -4.44 4.48 -20.37
CA GLU A 153 -4.58 5.95 -20.23
C GLU A 153 -3.73 6.49 -19.07
N ALA A 154 -3.72 5.77 -17.93
CA ALA A 154 -2.89 6.14 -16.79
C ALA A 154 -1.39 6.11 -17.12
N LEU A 155 -0.94 5.08 -17.84
CA LEU A 155 0.45 4.94 -18.26
C LEU A 155 0.87 5.98 -19.30
N ALA A 156 -0.04 6.43 -20.16
CA ALA A 156 0.23 7.52 -21.08
C ALA A 156 0.58 8.82 -20.34
N THR A 157 -0.08 9.07 -19.21
CA THR A 157 0.23 10.25 -18.35
C THR A 157 1.54 10.07 -17.58
N LEU A 158 1.94 8.83 -17.29
CA LEU A 158 3.15 8.48 -16.55
C LEU A 158 4.27 7.98 -17.48
N GLN A 159 4.26 8.40 -18.76
CA GLN A 159 5.16 7.88 -19.78
C GLN A 159 6.64 7.99 -19.40
N GLU A 160 7.03 9.07 -18.73
CA GLU A 160 8.41 9.30 -18.29
C GLU A 160 8.92 8.23 -17.32
N TYR A 161 8.02 7.55 -16.60
CA TYR A 161 8.34 6.49 -15.65
C TYR A 161 8.10 5.08 -16.20
N ARG A 162 7.74 4.93 -17.48
CA ARG A 162 7.28 3.66 -18.06
C ARG A 162 8.24 2.50 -17.81
N GLU A 163 9.54 2.75 -17.91
CA GLU A 163 10.59 1.72 -17.71
C GLU A 163 10.69 1.23 -16.25
N ASN A 164 10.10 1.94 -15.30
CA ASN A 164 10.06 1.59 -13.88
C ASN A 164 8.68 1.08 -13.44
N ILE A 165 7.72 0.96 -14.37
CA ILE A 165 6.36 0.46 -14.10
C ILE A 165 6.18 -0.87 -14.83
N TRP A 166 6.09 -1.96 -14.08
CA TRP A 166 5.79 -3.29 -14.60
C TRP A 166 4.32 -3.62 -14.40
N VAL A 167 3.59 -3.64 -15.51
CA VAL A 167 2.16 -4.01 -15.52
C VAL A 167 2.03 -5.51 -15.59
N ILE A 168 1.31 -6.09 -14.64
CA ILE A 168 1.10 -7.53 -14.50
C ILE A 168 -0.33 -7.84 -14.93
N PRO A 169 -0.53 -8.53 -16.07
CA PRO A 169 -1.86 -8.90 -16.52
C PRO A 169 -2.47 -9.94 -15.58
N GLN A 170 -3.76 -9.76 -15.29
CA GLN A 170 -4.50 -10.70 -14.45
C GLN A 170 -5.21 -11.76 -15.31
N VAL A 171 -4.60 -12.95 -15.43
CA VAL A 171 -5.18 -14.08 -16.19
C VAL A 171 -6.44 -14.64 -15.52
N ILE A 172 -6.46 -14.72 -14.19
CA ILE A 172 -7.62 -15.15 -13.40
C ILE A 172 -8.15 -13.96 -12.62
N GLN A 173 -9.33 -13.48 -12.97
CA GLN A 173 -9.96 -12.33 -12.32
C GLN A 173 -10.31 -12.65 -10.86
N ASN A 174 -9.72 -11.90 -9.94
CA ASN A 174 -10.05 -11.96 -8.53
C ASN A 174 -10.58 -10.60 -8.05
N ASP A 175 -11.90 -10.47 -8.07
CA ASP A 175 -12.62 -9.23 -7.74
C ASP A 175 -13.05 -9.13 -6.27
N ILE A 176 -12.36 -9.85 -5.39
CA ILE A 176 -12.52 -9.71 -3.94
C ILE A 176 -11.89 -8.37 -3.51
N SER A 177 -12.68 -7.54 -2.82
CA SER A 177 -12.23 -6.25 -2.29
C SER A 177 -12.68 -6.08 -0.84
N SER A 178 -11.92 -5.33 -0.04
CA SER A 178 -12.27 -5.09 1.37
C SER A 178 -13.64 -4.42 1.52
N THR A 179 -14.06 -3.60 0.55
CA THR A 179 -15.41 -3.01 0.53
C THR A 179 -16.50 -4.06 0.39
N LYS A 180 -16.34 -5.05 -0.50
CA LYS A 180 -17.28 -6.16 -0.66
C LYS A 180 -17.30 -7.06 0.59
N ILE A 181 -16.14 -7.36 1.18
CA ILE A 181 -16.05 -8.13 2.43
C ILE A 181 -16.79 -7.45 3.58
N ARG A 182 -16.54 -6.14 3.80
CA ARG A 182 -17.27 -5.38 4.83
C ARG A 182 -18.77 -5.30 4.55
N LEU A 183 -19.18 -5.21 3.28
CA LEU A 183 -20.60 -5.23 2.90
C LEU A 183 -21.26 -6.58 3.22
N PHE A 184 -20.55 -7.70 3.01
CA PHE A 184 -21.06 -9.03 3.32
C PHE A 184 -21.25 -9.20 4.82
N LEU A 185 -20.26 -8.78 5.63
CA LEU A 185 -20.35 -8.76 7.09
C LEU A 185 -21.56 -7.94 7.56
N LYS A 186 -21.73 -6.71 7.07
CA LYS A 186 -22.89 -5.86 7.39
C LYS A 186 -24.24 -6.48 7.01
N LYS A 187 -24.27 -7.36 6.01
CA LYS A 187 -25.48 -8.06 5.55
C LYS A 187 -25.64 -9.45 6.18
N ASN A 188 -24.81 -9.81 7.17
CA ASN A 188 -24.76 -11.14 7.77
C ASN A 188 -24.58 -12.27 6.72
N LEU A 189 -23.82 -11.98 5.66
CA LEU A 189 -23.45 -12.96 4.63
C LEU A 189 -22.09 -13.57 4.96
N SER A 190 -21.94 -14.85 4.62
CA SER A 190 -20.68 -15.57 4.82
C SER A 190 -19.55 -14.97 3.99
N ILE A 191 -18.39 -14.80 4.62
CA ILE A 191 -17.12 -14.42 3.97
C ILE A 191 -16.11 -15.58 3.93
N ARG A 192 -16.53 -16.80 4.31
CA ARG A 192 -15.67 -17.99 4.27
C ARG A 192 -15.23 -18.27 2.83
N TYR A 193 -13.99 -18.74 2.68
CA TYR A 193 -13.33 -19.00 1.40
C TYR A 193 -13.07 -17.76 0.52
N LEU A 194 -13.51 -16.56 0.91
CA LEU A 194 -13.11 -15.30 0.26
C LEU A 194 -11.81 -14.75 0.86
N ILE A 195 -11.56 -15.05 2.14
CA ILE A 195 -10.35 -14.70 2.87
C ILE A 195 -9.92 -15.90 3.74
N PRO A 196 -8.68 -15.96 4.25
CA PRO A 196 -8.23 -17.08 5.07
C PRO A 196 -9.09 -17.30 6.32
N ASP A 197 -9.38 -18.55 6.66
CA ASP A 197 -10.24 -18.92 7.79
C ASP A 197 -9.77 -18.36 9.14
N ALA A 198 -8.45 -18.26 9.34
CA ALA A 198 -7.89 -17.64 10.55
C ALA A 198 -8.29 -16.17 10.68
N VAL A 199 -8.39 -15.44 9.56
CA VAL A 199 -8.84 -14.04 9.53
C VAL A 199 -10.35 -13.96 9.76
N VAL A 200 -11.14 -14.89 9.18
CA VAL A 200 -12.59 -14.96 9.43
C VAL A 200 -12.87 -15.12 10.92
N ARG A 201 -12.22 -16.09 11.58
CA ARG A 201 -12.36 -16.30 13.03
C ARG A 201 -11.99 -15.06 13.84
N TYR A 202 -10.88 -14.39 13.48
CA TYR A 202 -10.47 -13.17 14.17
C TYR A 202 -11.51 -12.05 14.04
N ILE A 203 -12.11 -11.88 12.86
CA ILE A 203 -13.19 -10.90 12.65
C ILE A 203 -14.40 -11.24 13.53
N GLU A 204 -14.82 -12.51 13.55
CA GLU A 204 -15.95 -13.00 14.34
C GLU A 204 -15.71 -12.82 15.86
N GLU A 205 -14.53 -13.18 16.36
CA GLU A 205 -14.15 -13.10 17.78
C GLU A 205 -14.03 -11.65 18.30
N ASN A 206 -13.71 -10.70 17.42
CA ASN A 206 -13.52 -9.29 17.77
C ASN A 206 -14.69 -8.39 17.32
N ASP A 207 -15.79 -8.98 16.83
CA ASP A 207 -16.99 -8.26 16.37
C ASP A 207 -16.70 -7.15 15.35
N LEU A 208 -15.73 -7.38 14.45
CA LEU A 208 -15.27 -6.34 13.54
C LEU A 208 -16.26 -6.11 12.39
N PHE A 209 -16.48 -4.83 12.05
CA PHE A 209 -17.28 -4.36 10.92
C PHE A 209 -18.79 -4.62 11.03
N ASN A 210 -19.29 -5.08 12.19
CA ASN A 210 -20.71 -5.08 12.50
C ASN A 210 -21.16 -3.64 12.77
N GLY A 211 -22.34 -3.27 12.25
CA GLY A 211 -22.78 -1.89 12.01
C GLY A 211 -23.06 -1.02 13.23
N GLU A 212 -22.51 -1.30 14.42
CA GLU A 212 -22.82 -0.60 15.67
C GLU A 212 -21.60 -0.05 16.43
N VAL A 213 -20.51 0.30 15.75
CA VAL A 213 -19.47 1.17 16.35
C VAL A 213 -19.74 2.63 15.95
N SER A 214 -20.58 3.27 16.78
CA SER A 214 -20.82 4.72 16.91
C SER A 214 -21.20 5.50 15.65
N SER A 215 -22.51 5.57 15.42
CA SER A 215 -23.21 6.69 14.79
C SER A 215 -22.94 8.00 15.54
N LYS A 216 -21.80 8.63 15.24
CA LYS A 216 -21.62 10.09 15.30
C LYS A 216 -20.86 10.50 14.04
N ASN A 217 -21.62 10.61 12.95
CA ASN A 217 -21.38 11.37 11.72
C ASN A 217 -21.95 10.61 10.52
N GLU A 218 -23.28 10.51 10.46
CA GLU A 218 -23.99 10.29 9.20
C GLU A 218 -24.89 11.49 8.96
N ASP A 219 -24.41 12.40 8.11
CA ASP A 219 -25.20 13.07 7.10
C ASP A 219 -24.25 13.72 6.07
N SER A 220 -23.86 12.94 5.06
CA SER A 220 -23.62 13.46 3.70
C SER A 220 -23.64 12.30 2.69
N ALA A 221 -24.41 12.51 1.62
CA ALA A 221 -24.62 11.61 0.49
C ALA A 221 -23.31 11.36 -0.31
N PRO A 222 -23.25 10.35 -1.20
CA PRO A 222 -21.99 9.80 -1.69
C PRO A 222 -21.34 10.74 -2.70
N ALA A 223 -20.21 11.33 -2.32
CA ALA A 223 -19.24 11.83 -3.29
C ALA A 223 -18.54 10.62 -3.92
N ALA A 224 -18.43 10.62 -5.25
CA ALA A 224 -17.63 9.68 -6.02
C ALA A 224 -16.26 9.47 -5.35
N SER A 225 -15.84 8.21 -5.25
CA SER A 225 -14.64 7.80 -4.52
C SER A 225 -13.36 8.31 -5.18
N SER A 226 -13.02 9.57 -4.92
CA SER A 226 -11.71 10.18 -5.10
C SER A 226 -11.16 10.48 -3.71
N SER A 227 -10.43 9.54 -3.10
CA SER A 227 -9.73 9.83 -1.83
C SER A 227 -8.35 10.40 -2.13
N VAL A 228 -8.38 11.73 -2.16
CA VAL A 228 -7.35 12.77 -2.25
C VAL A 228 -6.09 12.54 -1.42
N ALA A 229 -4.98 12.98 -2.03
CA ALA A 229 -3.67 13.36 -1.50
C ALA A 229 -3.58 13.58 0.01
N GLY A 230 -2.52 13.04 0.63
CA GLY A 230 -2.06 13.50 1.94
C GLY A 230 -1.65 14.99 1.89
N PRO A 231 -1.81 15.74 2.99
CA PRO A 231 -1.54 17.18 2.98
C PRO A 231 -0.05 17.44 2.80
N SER A 232 0.30 18.21 1.76
CA SER A 232 1.63 18.80 1.62
C SER A 232 1.78 19.94 2.62
N SER A 233 2.66 19.77 3.60
CA SER A 233 3.11 20.85 4.48
C SER A 233 4.22 21.65 3.77
N ALA A 234 3.86 22.76 3.14
CA ALA A 234 4.82 23.80 2.77
C ALA A 234 4.97 24.81 3.92
N PRO A 235 6.20 25.25 4.28
CA PRO A 235 6.40 26.21 5.37
C PRO A 235 5.97 27.62 4.92
N ALA A 236 5.31 28.34 5.83
CA ALA A 236 4.95 29.74 5.66
C ALA A 236 6.21 30.62 5.54
N GLN A 237 6.41 31.24 4.37
CA GLN A 237 7.33 32.36 4.24
C GLN A 237 6.63 33.64 4.74
N SER A 238 7.08 34.13 5.89
CA SER A 238 6.83 35.49 6.34
C SER A 238 7.89 36.42 5.75
N THR A 239 7.50 37.35 4.88
CA THR A 239 8.20 38.64 4.79
C THR A 239 7.20 39.73 4.45
N THR A 240 7.23 40.72 5.33
CA THR A 240 6.44 41.93 5.43
C THR A 240 6.58 42.84 4.21
N ALA A 241 5.49 43.54 3.90
CA ALA A 241 5.43 44.63 2.95
C ALA A 241 6.15 45.89 3.48
N ASP A 242 6.93 46.51 2.58
CA ASP A 242 6.95 47.94 2.22
C ASP A 242 7.37 49.01 3.25
N PRO A 243 7.88 50.18 2.80
CA PRO A 243 7.57 50.86 1.52
C PRO A 243 8.72 51.12 0.54
#